data_AF-A0AAV6L7V2-F1
#
_entry.id   AF-A0AAV6L7V2-F1
#
_cell.length_a   1.000
_cell.length_b   1.000
_cell.length_c   1.000
_cell.angle_alpha   90.00
_cell.angle_beta   90.00
_cell.angle_gamma   90.00
#
_symmetry.space_group_name_H-M   'P 1'
#
loop_
_entity.id
_entity.type
_entity.pdbx_description
1 polymer ?
#
loop_
_entity_poly.entity_id
_entity_poly.type
_entity_poly.pdbx_seq_one_letter_code
_entity_poly.pdbx_strand_id
1 'polypeptide(L)'
;MAICGGFGHVFEVGSVFRAEYSFTHRHLRKFTGLDVEMEIKEHYSEVMDIVDRLFVALFDSLNERCQKELEVVREQYPFEP
;
A
#
# COMPACT_ATOMS: atom_id res chain seq x y z
N MET A 1 11.54 2.86 -15.11
CA MET A 1 12.93 2.78 -15.62
C MET A 1 13.84 1.92 -14.75
N ALA A 2 13.65 1.86 -13.42
CA ALA A 2 14.55 1.11 -12.54
C ALA A 2 14.63 -0.40 -12.87
N ILE A 3 13.50 -1.04 -13.21
CA ILE A 3 13.49 -2.44 -13.66
C ILE A 3 14.31 -2.63 -14.96
N CYS A 4 14.08 -1.79 -15.97
CA CYS A 4 14.90 -1.78 -17.19
C CYS A 4 16.38 -1.49 -16.91
N GLY A 5 16.69 -0.83 -15.79
CA GLY A 5 18.04 -0.56 -15.31
C GLY A 5 18.69 -1.74 -14.57
N GLY A 6 18.04 -2.90 -14.51
CA GLY A 6 18.58 -4.12 -13.90
C GLY A 6 18.44 -4.21 -12.38
N PHE A 7 17.58 -3.39 -11.76
CA PHE A 7 17.39 -3.40 -10.30
C PHE A 7 16.62 -4.62 -9.79
N GLY A 8 15.89 -5.33 -10.66
CA GLY A 8 15.13 -6.54 -10.33
C GLY A 8 13.86 -6.27 -9.52
N HIS A 9 13.96 -5.63 -8.35
CA HIS A 9 12.83 -5.31 -7.47
C HIS A 9 13.01 -3.92 -6.87
N VAL A 10 11.97 -3.09 -6.91
CA VAL A 10 11.99 -1.72 -6.37
C VAL A 10 10.67 -1.36 -5.70
N PHE A 11 10.73 -0.45 -4.73
CA PHE A 11 9.55 0.18 -4.14
C PHE A 11 9.80 1.68 -3.94
N GLU A 12 8.73 2.46 -3.88
CA GLU A 12 8.77 3.90 -3.64
C GLU A 12 7.73 4.30 -2.60
N VAL A 13 8.12 5.20 -1.69
CA VAL A 13 7.21 5.89 -0.77
C VAL A 13 7.32 7.38 -1.05
N GLY A 14 6.33 7.94 -1.73
CA GLY A 14 6.46 9.25 -2.36
C GLY A 14 5.15 10.03 -2.45
N SER A 15 5.25 11.31 -2.83
CA SER A 15 4.07 12.14 -3.08
C SER A 15 3.52 11.86 -4.48
N VAL A 16 2.26 11.43 -4.55
CA VAL A 16 1.54 11.22 -5.81
C VAL A 16 0.56 12.37 -6.02
N PHE A 17 0.46 12.85 -7.26
CA PHE A 17 -0.41 13.96 -7.65
C PHE A 17 -1.44 13.51 -8.68
N ARG A 18 -2.71 13.83 -8.44
CA ARG A 18 -3.81 13.65 -9.41
C ARG A 18 -4.26 15.01 -9.92
N ALA A 19 -4.11 15.21 -11.22
CA ALA A 19 -4.54 16.44 -11.90
C ALA A 19 -6.06 16.52 -12.12
N GLU A 20 -6.76 15.40 -11.93
CA GLU A 20 -8.19 15.26 -12.17
C GLU A 20 -9.03 16.14 -11.23
N TYR A 21 -10.10 16.72 -11.76
CA TYR A 21 -11.05 17.53 -10.99
C TYR A 21 -12.14 16.63 -10.38
N SER A 22 -11.82 15.96 -9.27
CA SER A 22 -12.75 15.10 -8.53
C SER A 22 -12.85 15.54 -7.06
N PHE A 23 -14.05 15.89 -6.61
CA PHE A 23 -14.33 16.41 -5.26
C PHE A 23 -15.33 15.51 -4.52
N THR A 24 -14.86 14.33 -4.14
CA THR A 24 -15.63 13.40 -3.32
C THR A 24 -14.91 13.16 -2.00
N HIS A 25 -15.59 12.59 -1.02
CA HIS A 25 -15.00 12.20 0.28
C HIS A 25 -13.85 11.18 0.19
N ARG A 26 -13.57 10.57 -0.99
CA ARG A 26 -12.54 9.55 -1.18
C ARG A 26 -11.38 9.98 -2.09
N HIS A 27 -11.41 11.19 -2.64
CA HIS A 27 -10.42 11.61 -3.64
C HIS A 27 -9.61 12.81 -3.16
N LEU A 28 -8.29 12.67 -3.22
CA LEU A 28 -7.33 13.73 -2.92
C LEU A 28 -6.48 14.03 -4.17
N ARG A 29 -6.11 15.30 -4.34
CA ARG A 29 -5.20 15.74 -5.42
C ARG A 29 -3.73 15.44 -5.13
N LYS A 30 -3.37 15.33 -3.85
CA LYS A 30 -2.05 14.93 -3.38
C LYS A 30 -2.22 13.93 -2.25
N PHE A 31 -1.50 12.81 -2.31
CA PHE A 31 -1.44 11.79 -1.25
C PHE A 31 -0.08 11.11 -1.27
N THR A 32 0.22 10.30 -0.24
CA THR A 32 1.42 9.47 -0.22
C THR A 32 1.12 8.14 -0.91
N GLY A 33 1.85 7.84 -1.97
CA GLY A 33 1.81 6.55 -2.68
C GLY A 33 2.81 5.58 -2.06
N LEU A 34 2.43 4.30 -2.10
CA LEU A 34 3.29 3.16 -1.81
C LEU A 34 3.29 2.30 -3.07
N ASP A 35 4.34 2.45 -3.89
CA ASP A 35 4.42 1.83 -5.20
C ASP A 35 5.47 0.71 -5.17
N VAL A 36 5.23 -0.38 -5.89
CA VAL A 36 6.15 -1.51 -6.02
C VAL A 36 6.22 -1.94 -7.49
N GLU A 37 7.42 -2.26 -7.96
CA GLU A 37 7.65 -2.81 -9.29
C GLU A 37 8.68 -3.93 -9.19
N MET A 38 8.48 -5.00 -9.96
CA MET A 38 9.35 -6.16 -9.96
C MET A 38 9.47 -6.75 -11.37
N GLU A 39 10.65 -7.26 -11.68
CA GLU A 39 10.90 -8.12 -12.83
C GLU A 39 10.08 -9.41 -12.73
N ILE A 40 9.30 -9.69 -13.78
CA ILE A 40 8.51 -10.91 -13.91
C ILE A 40 9.30 -11.90 -14.77
N LYS A 41 9.37 -13.17 -14.34
CA LYS A 41 10.11 -14.20 -15.10
C LYS A 41 9.20 -14.97 -16.04
N GLU A 42 8.08 -15.46 -15.54
CA GLU A 42 7.18 -16.36 -16.26
C GLU A 42 5.77 -15.79 -16.36
N HIS A 43 5.21 -15.29 -15.25
CA HIS A 43 3.82 -14.85 -15.20
C HIS A 43 3.59 -13.71 -14.20
N TYR A 44 2.70 -12.77 -14.54
CA TYR A 44 2.42 -11.60 -13.69
C TYR A 44 1.87 -11.95 -12.31
N SER A 45 1.36 -13.17 -12.12
CA SER A 45 0.94 -13.68 -10.81
C SER A 45 2.06 -13.66 -9.77
N GLU A 46 3.33 -13.73 -10.19
CA GLU A 46 4.47 -13.59 -9.29
C GLU A 46 4.44 -12.26 -8.50
N VAL A 47 3.97 -11.19 -9.12
CA VAL A 47 3.79 -9.88 -8.46
C VAL A 47 2.59 -9.93 -7.52
N MET A 48 1.50 -10.58 -7.94
CA MET A 48 0.31 -10.76 -7.09
C MET A 48 0.63 -11.53 -5.81
N ASP A 49 1.46 -12.58 -5.89
CA ASP A 49 1.89 -13.37 -4.73
C ASP A 49 2.72 -12.55 -3.72
N ILE A 50 3.42 -11.51 -4.19
CA ILE A 50 4.15 -10.58 -3.30
C ILE A 50 3.19 -9.60 -2.67
N VAL A 51 2.27 -9.03 -3.45
CA VAL A 51 1.27 -8.08 -2.94
C VAL A 51 0.36 -8.74 -1.90
N ASP A 52 -0.05 -9.99 -2.13
CA ASP A 52 -0.85 -10.77 -1.17
C ASP A 52 -0.12 -10.94 0.17
N ARG A 53 1.11 -11.46 0.13
CA ARG A 53 1.93 -11.63 1.34
C ARG A 53 2.25 -10.32 2.05
N LEU A 54 2.43 -9.23 1.30
CA LEU A 54 2.65 -7.89 1.86
C LEU A 54 1.45 -7.46 2.71
N PHE A 55 0.24 -7.60 2.19
CA PHE A 55 -0.96 -7.18 2.92
C PHE A 55 -1.21 -8.06 4.15
N VAL A 56 -1.04 -9.38 4.05
CA VAL A 56 -1.14 -10.27 5.21
C VAL A 56 -0.16 -9.83 6.31
N ALA A 57 1.12 -9.67 5.98
CA ALA A 57 2.14 -9.24 6.94
C ALA A 57 1.87 -7.85 7.53
N LEU A 58 1.31 -6.93 6.75
CA LEU A 58 0.95 -5.58 7.20
C LEU A 58 -0.19 -5.63 8.22
N PHE A 59 -1.28 -6.35 7.92
CA PHE A 59 -2.42 -6.44 8.82
C PHE A 59 -2.09 -7.22 10.09
N ASP A 60 -1.34 -8.31 9.98
CA ASP A 60 -0.85 -9.05 11.15
C ASP A 60 0.01 -8.15 12.05
N SER A 61 0.96 -7.40 11.46
CA SER A 61 1.81 -6.49 12.23
C SER A 61 1.01 -5.34 12.87
N LEU A 62 -0.04 -4.82 12.23
CA LEU A 62 -0.91 -3.80 12.82
C LEU A 62 -1.66 -4.37 14.03
N ASN A 63 -2.22 -5.56 13.87
CA ASN A 63 -2.91 -6.26 14.95
C ASN A 63 -1.96 -6.65 16.08
N GLU A 64 -0.70 -6.96 15.82
CA GLU A 64 0.24 -7.30 16.90
C GLU A 64 0.77 -6.05 17.62
N ARG A 65 1.07 -4.98 16.89
CA ARG A 65 1.88 -3.87 17.41
C ARG A 65 1.10 -2.60 17.74
N CYS A 66 -0.10 -2.42 17.18
CA CYS A 66 -0.85 -1.17 17.26
C CYS A 66 -2.19 -1.33 18.00
N GLN A 67 -2.35 -2.33 18.87
CA GLN A 67 -3.61 -2.58 19.59
C GLN A 67 -4.12 -1.36 20.34
N LYS A 68 -3.22 -0.63 21.02
CA LYS A 68 -3.59 0.57 21.78
C LYS A 68 -4.13 1.67 20.87
N GLU A 69 -3.48 1.92 19.74
CA GLU A 69 -3.92 2.91 18.75
C GLU A 69 -5.25 2.50 18.11
N LEU A 70 -5.42 1.21 17.80
CA LEU A 70 -6.66 0.66 17.25
C LEU A 70 -7.84 0.81 18.22
N GLU A 71 -7.63 0.57 19.51
CA GLU A 71 -8.65 0.77 20.55
C GLU A 71 -9.10 2.23 20.63
N VAL A 72 -8.16 3.18 20.64
CA VAL A 72 -8.47 4.62 20.67
C VAL A 72 -9.28 5.04 19.44
N VAL A 73 -8.94 4.55 18.25
CA VAL A 73 -9.72 4.84 17.04
C VAL A 73 -11.11 4.21 17.12
N ARG A 74 -11.23 2.99 17.65
CA ARG A 74 -12.49 2.26 17.77
C ARG A 74 -13.49 2.94 18.70
N GLU A 75 -13.02 3.60 19.77
CA GLU A 75 -13.90 4.37 20.67
C GLU A 75 -14.65 5.49 19.94
N GLN A 76 -13.98 6.16 19.00
CA GLN A 76 -14.58 7.26 18.23
C GLN A 76 -15.31 6.77 16.97
N TYR A 77 -14.76 5.74 16.31
CA TYR A 77 -15.25 5.19 15.06
C TYR A 77 -15.29 3.66 15.16
N PRO A 78 -16.41 3.05 15.58
CA PRO A 78 -16.51 1.60 15.73
C PRO A 78 -16.21 0.85 14.43
N PHE A 79 -15.30 -0.13 14.48
CA PHE A 79 -14.94 -1.03 13.38
C PHE A 79 -14.61 -2.44 13.88
N GLU A 80 -14.76 -3.43 13.00
CA GLU A 80 -14.33 -4.81 13.19
C GLU A 80 -12.97 -5.04 12.50
N PRO A 81 -12.02 -5.74 13.15
CA PRO A 81 -10.75 -6.12 12.54
C PRO A 81 -10.89 -7.26 11.53
#